data_AF-A0A8S3X4A0-F1
#
_entry.id   AF-A0A8S3X4A0-F1
#
_cell.length_a   1.000
_cell.length_b   1.000
_cell.length_c   1.000
_cell.angle_alpha   90.00
_cell.angle_beta   90.00
_cell.angle_gamma   90.00
#
_symmetry.space_group_name_H-M   'P 1'
#
loop_
_entity.id
_entity.type
_entity.pdbx_description
1 polymer ?
#
loop_
_entity_poly.entity_id
_entity_poly.type
_entity_poly.pdbx_seq_one_letter_code
_entity_poly.pdbx_strand_id
1 'polypeptide(L)'
;MSFGLEKCRTVNVYRRRIESSKGCDLQKGGKIDAMTENDIYKYLGIIQSLRINHSEVKMIEVYNQSLKRILSSGLNGRNLTKAINIFAISELTYTFGVVNWSDTELEKIERSTRVMLT
;
A
#
# COMPACT_ATOMS: atom_id res chain seq x y z
N MET A 1 28.18 2.56 -2.45
CA MET A 1 26.73 2.88 -2.58
C MET A 1 26.51 4.25 -1.95
N SER A 2 26.01 5.21 -2.72
CA SER A 2 25.57 6.51 -2.17
C SER A 2 24.20 6.34 -1.53
N PHE A 3 24.04 6.88 -0.32
CA PHE A 3 22.75 6.89 0.37
C PHE A 3 21.82 7.86 -0.39
N GLY A 4 20.66 7.38 -0.84
CA GLY A 4 19.72 8.14 -1.70
C GLY A 4 18.95 9.23 -0.94
N LEU A 5 19.66 10.23 -0.42
CA LEU A 5 19.12 11.33 0.38
C LEU A 5 18.08 12.17 -0.36
N GLU A 6 18.09 12.16 -1.70
CA GLU A 6 17.07 12.78 -2.55
C GLU A 6 15.65 12.24 -2.30
N LYS A 7 15.55 11.00 -1.82
CA LYS A 7 14.25 10.36 -1.49
C LYS A 7 13.81 10.63 -0.05
N CYS A 8 14.65 11.25 0.77
CA CYS A 8 14.33 11.58 2.14
C CYS A 8 13.59 12.92 2.18
N ARG A 9 12.57 13.00 3.03
CA ARG A 9 11.82 14.23 3.33
C ARG A 9 11.58 14.31 4.82
N THR A 10 11.48 15.53 5.35
CA THR A 10 11.13 15.78 6.76
C THR A 10 9.72 16.34 6.86
N VAL A 11 8.99 15.91 7.90
CA VAL A 11 7.68 16.46 8.25
C VAL A 11 7.75 16.92 9.69
N ASN A 12 7.45 18.20 9.94
CA ASN A 12 7.32 18.72 11.30
C ASN A 12 5.84 18.71 11.69
N VAL A 13 5.51 18.08 12.81
CA VAL A 13 4.13 17.92 13.28
C VAL A 13 4.00 18.51 14.67
N TYR A 14 3.23 19.60 14.80
CA TYR A 14 2.91 20.20 16.09
C TYR A 14 1.39 20.21 16.30
N ARG A 15 0.91 19.70 17.43
CA ARG A 15 -0.52 19.62 17.78
C ARG A 15 -1.42 19.07 16.65
N ARG A 16 -0.97 17.99 15.99
CA ARG A 16 -1.67 17.32 14.85
C ARG A 16 -1.79 18.16 13.58
N ARG A 17 -1.04 19.27 13.45
CA ARG A 17 -0.94 20.04 12.21
C ARG A 17 0.48 19.92 11.66
N ILE A 18 0.57 19.90 10.33
CA ILE A 18 1.86 19.95 9.63
C ILE A 18 2.29 21.42 9.67
N GLU A 19 3.50 21.68 10.14
CA GLU A 19 4.08 23.01 10.15
C GLU A 19 5.14 23.10 9.05
N SER A 20 5.08 24.15 8.24
CA SER A 20 6.07 24.38 7.18
C SER A 20 7.45 24.63 7.78
N SER A 21 8.32 23.63 7.73
CA SER A 21 9.73 23.75 8.11
C SER A 21 10.60 23.94 6.87
N LYS A 22 11.82 24.45 7.04
CA LYS A 22 12.77 24.67 5.91
C LYS A 22 13.60 23.43 5.56
N GLY A 23 13.30 22.27 6.14
CA GLY A 23 14.10 21.06 6.03
C GLY A 23 15.20 20.96 7.08
N CYS A 24 16.08 19.97 6.94
CA CYS A 24 17.19 19.72 7.86
C CYS A 24 18.51 19.62 7.08
N ASP A 25 19.51 20.40 7.51
CA ASP A 25 20.87 20.36 6.98
C ASP A 25 21.71 19.34 7.78
N LEU A 26 22.26 18.35 7.10
CA LEU A 26 23.16 17.37 7.70
C LEU A 26 24.57 17.94 7.82
N GLN A 27 25.27 17.58 8.90
CA GLN A 27 26.65 17.98 9.19
C GLN A 27 27.67 17.65 8.07
N LYS A 28 27.31 16.76 7.13
CA LYS A 28 28.14 16.37 5.96
C LYS A 28 27.73 17.06 4.64
N GLY A 29 26.95 18.13 4.68
CA GLY A 29 26.56 18.91 3.49
C GLY A 29 25.41 18.33 2.66
N GLY A 30 24.65 17.37 3.22
CA GLY A 30 23.42 16.89 2.61
C GLY A 30 22.22 17.69 3.13
N LYS A 31 21.31 18.09 2.24
CA LYS A 31 20.06 18.79 2.62
C LYS A 31 18.88 17.84 2.44
N ILE A 32 18.04 17.72 3.45
CA ILE A 32 16.75 17.02 3.36
C ILE A 32 15.64 18.07 3.36
N ASP A 33 14.92 18.19 2.25
CA ASP A 33 13.83 19.14 2.17
C ASP A 33 12.63 18.74 3.04
N ALA A 34 11.86 19.73 3.44
CA ALA A 34 10.58 19.52 4.10
C ALA A 34 9.52 19.09 3.08
N MET A 35 8.60 18.24 3.52
CA MET A 35 7.44 17.84 2.76
C MET A 35 6.35 18.91 2.88
N THR A 36 5.73 19.29 1.77
CA THR A 36 4.59 20.22 1.75
C THR A 36 3.30 19.49 2.16
N GLU A 37 2.23 20.20 2.56
CA GLU A 37 0.95 19.57 2.96
C GLU A 37 0.32 18.69 1.87
N ASN A 38 0.57 19.01 0.60
CA ASN A 38 0.06 18.26 -0.56
C ASN A 38 1.04 17.20 -1.08
N ASP A 39 2.26 17.15 -0.54
CA ASP A 39 3.24 16.17 -1.00
C ASP A 39 2.91 14.80 -0.40
N ILE A 40 2.85 13.81 -1.28
CA ILE A 40 2.49 12.44 -0.91
C ILE A 40 3.76 11.58 -0.97
N TYR A 41 4.24 11.14 0.19
CA TYR A 41 5.34 10.18 0.24
C TYR A 41 4.80 8.76 0.10
N LYS A 42 5.29 7.99 -0.87
CA LYS A 42 4.93 6.58 -1.05
C LYS A 42 6.11 5.68 -0.70
N TYR A 43 5.93 4.82 0.29
CA TYR A 43 6.93 3.87 0.73
C TYR A 43 6.36 2.45 0.69
N LEU A 44 7.07 1.54 0.02
CA LEU A 44 6.65 0.14 -0.18
C LEU A 44 5.20 -0.02 -0.70
N GLY A 45 4.74 0.90 -1.54
CA GLY A 45 3.38 0.84 -2.08
C GLY A 45 2.32 1.54 -1.22
N ILE A 46 2.67 2.00 -0.02
CA ILE A 46 1.75 2.62 0.94
C ILE A 46 2.04 4.13 1.00
N ILE A 47 0.97 4.93 0.94
CA ILE A 47 1.07 6.37 1.15
C ILE A 47 1.31 6.63 2.63
N GLN A 48 2.45 7.24 2.93
CA GLN A 48 2.81 7.73 4.25
C GLN A 48 2.46 9.22 4.33
N SER A 49 1.29 9.50 4.89
CA SER A 49 0.87 10.84 5.30
C SER A 49 0.64 10.86 6.81
N LEU A 50 0.33 12.03 7.38
CA LEU A 50 0.10 12.20 8.82
C LEU A 50 -0.95 11.22 9.38
N ARG A 51 -1.93 10.84 8.55
CA ARG A 51 -2.87 9.73 8.82
C ARG A 51 -2.89 8.81 7.63
N ILE A 52 -2.75 7.52 7.88
CA ILE A 52 -2.92 6.49 6.85
C ILE A 52 -4.36 6.61 6.33
N ASN A 53 -4.49 6.97 5.06
CA ASN A 53 -5.79 7.01 4.41
C ASN A 53 -6.20 5.58 4.04
N HIS A 54 -6.89 4.90 4.96
CA HIS A 54 -7.22 3.47 4.85
C HIS A 54 -8.01 3.11 3.58
N SER A 55 -8.73 4.04 2.96
CA SER A 55 -9.45 3.80 1.71
C SER A 55 -8.52 3.72 0.50
N GLU A 56 -7.44 4.50 0.46
CA GLU A 56 -6.49 4.55 -0.67
C GLU A 56 -5.46 3.42 -0.63
N VAL A 57 -5.22 2.83 0.55
CA VAL A 57 -4.27 1.71 0.73
C VAL A 57 -4.90 0.35 0.39
N LYS A 58 -6.22 0.29 0.19
CA LYS A 58 -6.92 -0.96 -0.11
C LYS A 58 -6.53 -1.48 -1.50
N MET A 59 -5.69 -2.52 -1.52
CA MET A 59 -5.22 -3.18 -2.73
C MET A 59 -6.26 -4.12 -3.38
N ILE A 60 -7.55 -3.79 -3.27
CA ILE A 60 -8.65 -4.59 -3.82
C ILE A 60 -8.57 -4.66 -5.35
N GLU A 61 -8.19 -3.55 -6.00
CA GLU A 61 -8.01 -3.54 -7.46
C GLU A 61 -6.86 -4.45 -7.89
N VAL A 62 -5.75 -4.44 -7.17
CA VAL A 62 -4.59 -5.30 -7.44
C VAL A 62 -5.00 -6.77 -7.27
N TYR A 63 -5.68 -7.09 -6.17
CA TYR A 63 -6.25 -8.41 -5.92
C TYR A 63 -7.14 -8.89 -7.08
N ASN A 64 -8.06 -8.05 -7.53
CA ASN A 64 -8.97 -8.39 -8.63
C ASN A 64 -8.22 -8.58 -9.96
N GLN A 65 -7.19 -7.78 -10.23
CA GLN A 65 -6.35 -7.94 -11.42
C GLN A 65 -5.57 -9.26 -11.38
N SER A 66 -4.97 -9.59 -10.22
CA SER A 66 -4.25 -10.84 -10.00
C SER A 66 -5.18 -12.04 -10.09
N LEU A 67 -6.38 -11.96 -9.52
CA LEU A 67 -7.39 -13.02 -9.65
C LEU A 67 -7.77 -13.26 -11.11
N LYS A 68 -8.08 -12.21 -11.88
CA LYS A 68 -8.39 -12.32 -13.32
C LYS A 68 -7.24 -12.98 -14.09
N ARG A 69 -6.00 -12.61 -13.81
CA ARG A 69 -4.81 -13.20 -14.45
C ARG A 69 -4.70 -14.70 -14.14
N ILE A 70 -4.90 -15.09 -12.88
CA ILE A 70 -4.87 -16.49 -12.45
C ILE A 70 -6.00 -17.28 -13.13
N LEU A 71 -7.21 -16.73 -13.20
CA LEU A 71 -8.35 -17.38 -13.88
C LEU A 71 -8.09 -17.57 -15.39
N SER A 72 -7.45 -16.60 -16.05
CA SER A 72 -7.07 -16.70 -17.46
C SER A 72 -5.90 -17.64 -17.77
N SER A 73 -5.24 -18.20 -16.74
CA SER A 73 -3.99 -18.96 -16.92
C SER A 73 -4.18 -20.42 -17.37
N GLY A 74 -5.42 -20.92 -17.44
CA GLY A 74 -5.73 -22.29 -17.88
C GLY A 74 -5.29 -23.39 -16.90
N LEU A 75 -5.05 -23.04 -15.62
CA LEU A 75 -4.70 -23.99 -14.58
C LEU A 75 -5.87 -24.93 -14.25
N ASN A 76 -5.56 -26.20 -13.94
CA ASN A 76 -6.56 -27.10 -13.37
C ASN A 76 -7.05 -26.60 -12.01
N GLY A 77 -8.24 -27.04 -11.58
CA GLY A 77 -8.88 -26.53 -10.36
C GLY A 77 -7.98 -26.58 -9.11
N ARG A 78 -7.23 -27.67 -8.90
CA ARG A 78 -6.31 -27.80 -7.76
C ARG A 78 -5.20 -26.74 -7.79
N ASN A 79 -4.57 -26.55 -8.96
CA ASN A 79 -3.49 -25.60 -9.13
C ASN A 79 -4.00 -24.16 -9.14
N LEU A 80 -5.21 -23.93 -9.65
CA LEU A 80 -5.90 -22.64 -9.64
C LEU A 80 -6.14 -22.18 -8.20
N THR A 81 -6.77 -23.00 -7.36
CA THR A 81 -6.99 -22.68 -5.94
C THR A 81 -5.66 -22.42 -5.21
N LYS A 82 -4.63 -23.22 -5.49
CA LYS A 82 -3.30 -23.00 -4.93
C LYS A 82 -2.70 -21.66 -5.37
N ALA A 83 -2.82 -21.30 -6.64
CA ALA A 83 -2.34 -20.03 -7.16
C ALA A 83 -3.07 -18.83 -6.54
N ILE A 84 -4.39 -18.92 -6.37
CA ILE A 84 -5.19 -17.87 -5.69
C ILE A 84 -4.69 -17.67 -4.26
N ASN A 85 -4.52 -18.76 -3.50
CA ASN A 85 -4.09 -18.70 -2.10
C ASN A 85 -2.66 -18.16 -1.92
N ILE A 86 -1.77 -18.39 -2.88
CA ILE A 86 -0.37 -17.94 -2.80
C ILE A 86 -0.23 -16.52 -3.34
N PHE A 87 -0.79 -16.21 -4.50
CA PHE A 87 -0.55 -14.96 -5.20
C PHE A 87 -1.61 -13.90 -4.92
N ALA A 88 -2.89 -14.20 -5.11
CA ALA A 88 -3.93 -13.19 -4.91
C ALA A 88 -4.09 -12.84 -3.43
N ILE A 89 -4.15 -13.85 -2.54
CA ILE A 89 -4.31 -13.60 -1.10
C ILE A 89 -3.09 -12.90 -0.49
N SER A 90 -1.87 -13.12 -0.99
CA SER A 90 -0.69 -12.48 -0.42
C SER A 90 -0.73 -10.95 -0.53
N GLU A 91 -1.30 -10.42 -1.61
CA GLU A 91 -1.51 -8.98 -1.80
C GLU A 91 -2.43 -8.38 -0.74
N LEU A 92 -3.49 -9.09 -0.34
CA LEU A 92 -4.37 -8.67 0.75
C LEU A 92 -3.65 -8.77 2.10
N THR A 93 -2.97 -9.88 2.36
CA THR A 93 -2.26 -10.09 3.64
C THR A 93 -1.19 -9.04 3.91
N TYR A 94 -0.54 -8.52 2.86
CA TYR A 94 0.41 -7.42 2.99
C TYR A 94 -0.22 -6.18 3.63
N THR A 95 -1.49 -5.92 3.33
CA THR A 95 -2.22 -4.75 3.85
C THR A 95 -2.86 -4.99 5.22
N PHE A 96 -3.03 -6.24 5.66
CA PHE A 96 -3.72 -6.57 6.91
C PHE A 96 -3.03 -6.01 8.16
N GLY A 97 -1.71 -5.80 8.12
CA GLY A 97 -0.96 -5.19 9.22
C GLY A 97 -1.03 -3.66 9.28
N VAL A 98 -1.55 -3.01 8.24
CA VAL A 98 -1.51 -1.53 8.09
C VAL A 98 -2.91 -0.93 7.96
N VAL A 99 -3.83 -1.67 7.34
CA VAL A 99 -5.21 -1.24 7.11
C VAL A 99 -6.14 -1.99 8.04
N ASN A 100 -7.07 -1.27 8.65
CA ASN A 100 -8.16 -1.88 9.40
C ASN A 100 -9.18 -2.46 8.41
N TRP A 101 -9.20 -3.78 8.29
CA TRP A 101 -10.20 -4.50 7.52
C TRP A 101 -11.41 -4.80 8.40
N SER A 102 -12.59 -4.48 7.89
CA SER A 102 -13.84 -4.88 8.54
C SER A 102 -14.32 -6.23 8.01
N ASP A 103 -15.04 -6.98 8.84
CA ASP A 103 -15.58 -8.29 8.47
C ASP A 103 -16.50 -8.19 7.24
N THR A 104 -17.28 -7.11 7.13
CA THR A 104 -18.16 -6.85 5.99
C THR A 104 -17.39 -6.65 4.67
N GLU A 105 -16.20 -6.05 4.73
CA GLU A 105 -15.33 -5.87 3.56
C GLU A 105 -14.68 -7.18 3.13
N LEU A 106 -14.26 -7.99 4.10
CA LEU A 106 -13.71 -9.32 3.84
C LEU A 106 -14.77 -10.24 3.22
N GLU A 107 -16.00 -10.24 3.75
CA GLU A 107 -17.13 -10.95 3.16
C GLU A 107 -17.42 -10.48 1.73
N LYS A 108 -17.35 -9.17 1.46
CA LYS A 108 -17.58 -8.63 0.13
C LYS A 108 -16.52 -9.11 -0.87
N ILE A 109 -15.26 -9.14 -0.46
CA ILE A 109 -14.17 -9.71 -1.26
C ILE A 109 -14.44 -11.18 -1.53
N GLU A 110 -14.76 -11.96 -0.51
CA GLU A 110 -15.03 -13.39 -0.64
C GLU A 110 -16.19 -13.67 -1.62
N ARG A 111 -17.30 -12.93 -1.51
CA ARG A 111 -18.43 -13.02 -2.46
C ARG A 111 -17.99 -12.69 -3.89
N SER A 112 -17.22 -11.61 -4.06
CA SER A 112 -16.70 -11.22 -5.38
C SER A 112 -15.79 -12.29 -5.98
N THR A 113 -14.95 -12.93 -5.17
CA THR A 113 -14.05 -14.01 -5.60
C THR A 113 -14.83 -15.22 -6.07
N ARG A 114 -15.88 -15.61 -5.33
CA ARG A 114 -16.76 -16.72 -5.75
C ARG A 114 -17.47 -16.42 -7.06
N VAL A 115 -18.00 -15.20 -7.23
CA VAL A 115 -18.66 -14.78 -8.48
C VAL A 115 -17.69 -14.79 -9.67
N MET A 116 -16.41 -14.47 -9.47
CA MET A 116 -15.41 -14.54 -10.54
C MET A 116 -14.96 -15.97 -10.89
N LEU A 117 -15.19 -16.94 -9.99
CA LEU A 117 -14.83 -18.35 -10.20
C LEU A 117 -15.92 -19.14 -10.94
N THR A 118 -17.17 -18.69 -10.87
CA THR A 118 -18.35 -19.27 -11.54
C THR A 118 -18.67 -18.54 -12.83
#